data_AF-A0A2H1W1U1-F1
#
_entry.id   AF-A0A2H1W1U1-F1
#
_cell.length_a   1.000
_cell.length_b   1.000
_cell.length_c   1.000
_cell.angle_alpha   90.00
_cell.angle_beta   90.00
_cell.angle_gamma   90.00
#
_symmetry.space_group_name_H-M   'P 1'
#
loop_
_entity.id
_entity.type
_entity.pdbx_description
1 polymer ?
#
loop_
_entity_poly.entity_id
_entity_poly.type
_entity_poly.pdbx_seq_one_letter_code
_entity_poly.pdbx_strand_id
1 'polypeptide(L)'
;MEKKRDSFFMKMKRDNGQTLQKNQKEIRENTNKRQEEFNKNRKGLEVNKEKKPFDKKAYRLKKYSKKYKLEQWEEQRKKRLLREYQKDIKNDPTIGSYKAKTFDEDTTDASQTVGKYVRHPDLLEKENVKETEQSPTITKVKKDPYHKAKEQFNKVKQEKQEKQQEIERIKKEKMQKLEEYKKKKNDRFKKLSKKTKKGQPVMTGRLELLLEKIQKTK
;
A
#
# COMPACT_ATOMS: atom_id res chain seq x y z
N MET A 1 -28.96 31.74 -17.25
CA MET A 1 -27.80 30.90 -16.87
C MET A 1 -27.13 30.40 -18.13
N GLU A 2 -26.10 31.12 -18.57
CA GLU A 2 -25.30 30.79 -19.75
C GLU A 2 -24.45 29.55 -19.50
N LYS A 3 -24.53 28.57 -20.40
CA LYS A 3 -23.67 27.39 -20.37
C LYS A 3 -22.35 27.75 -21.02
N LYS A 4 -21.28 27.88 -20.22
CA LYS A 4 -19.90 27.97 -20.71
C LYS A 4 -19.62 26.75 -21.59
N ARG A 5 -19.52 26.98 -22.91
CA ARG A 5 -19.03 25.98 -23.86
C ARG A 5 -17.50 25.98 -23.74
N ASP A 6 -16.94 24.86 -23.31
CA ASP A 6 -15.50 24.63 -23.22
C ASP A 6 -14.85 24.81 -24.61
N SER A 7 -14.23 25.97 -24.81
CA SER A 7 -13.57 26.36 -26.05
C SER A 7 -12.16 25.77 -26.20
N PHE A 8 -11.75 24.90 -25.28
CA PHE A 8 -10.40 24.32 -25.27
C PHE A 8 -10.18 23.27 -26.38
N PHE A 9 -11.23 22.56 -26.81
CA PHE A 9 -11.09 21.42 -27.73
C PHE A 9 -11.41 21.73 -29.21
N MET A 10 -11.82 22.95 -29.55
CA MET A 10 -12.29 23.30 -30.90
C MET A 10 -11.33 24.21 -31.71
N LYS A 11 -10.13 24.52 -31.20
CA LYS A 11 -9.18 25.44 -31.85
C LYS A 11 -8.08 24.76 -32.70
N MET A 12 -8.32 23.55 -33.20
CA MET A 12 -7.35 22.79 -34.00
C MET A 12 -7.98 22.14 -35.25
N LYS A 13 -8.99 22.79 -35.84
CA LYS A 13 -9.66 22.24 -37.03
C LYS A 13 -10.02 23.31 -38.06
N ARG A 14 -9.06 24.15 -38.39
CA ARG A 14 -9.00 24.85 -39.67
C ARG A 14 -7.52 24.90 -40.02
N ASP A 15 -7.14 24.04 -40.94
CA ASP A 15 -6.14 24.27 -42.00
C ASP A 15 -5.73 22.92 -42.61
N ASN A 16 -6.13 22.74 -43.87
CA ASN A 16 -5.54 21.89 -44.91
C ASN A 16 -5.46 20.37 -44.63
N GLY A 17 -6.35 19.63 -45.30
CA GLY A 17 -6.59 18.18 -45.16
C GLY A 17 -5.48 17.22 -45.61
N GLN A 18 -4.21 17.47 -45.27
CA GLN A 18 -3.09 16.57 -45.57
C GLN A 18 -2.26 16.12 -44.35
N THR A 19 -2.50 16.65 -43.15
CA THR A 19 -1.65 16.38 -41.97
C THR A 19 -2.05 15.16 -41.11
N LEU A 20 -3.29 14.67 -41.18
CA LEU A 20 -3.75 13.55 -40.33
C LEU A 20 -3.23 12.17 -40.75
N GLN A 21 -2.95 11.95 -42.04
CA GLN A 21 -2.53 10.62 -42.53
C GLN A 21 -1.05 10.31 -42.23
N LYS A 22 -0.16 11.32 -42.24
CA LYS A 22 1.25 11.15 -41.86
C LYS A 22 1.39 10.76 -40.38
N ASN A 23 0.64 11.43 -39.51
CA ASN A 23 0.64 11.13 -38.07
C ASN A 23 0.17 9.68 -37.77
N GLN A 24 -0.82 9.15 -38.49
CA GLN A 24 -1.25 7.77 -38.26
C GLN A 24 -0.22 6.73 -38.73
N LYS A 25 0.50 6.99 -39.82
CA LYS A 25 1.57 6.10 -40.30
C LYS A 25 2.75 6.10 -39.34
N GLU A 26 3.19 7.26 -38.88
CA GLU A 26 4.27 7.39 -37.89
C GLU A 26 3.91 6.74 -36.55
N ILE A 27 2.67 6.88 -36.09
CA ILE A 27 2.20 6.18 -34.88
C ILE A 27 2.25 4.67 -35.07
N ARG A 28 1.80 4.15 -36.23
CA ARG A 28 1.85 2.71 -36.54
C ARG A 28 3.28 2.19 -36.61
N GLU A 29 4.18 2.93 -37.26
CA GLU A 29 5.59 2.58 -37.34
C GLU A 29 6.26 2.57 -35.96
N ASN A 30 5.98 3.55 -35.10
CA ASN A 30 6.48 3.57 -33.73
C ASN A 30 5.91 2.43 -32.88
N THR A 31 4.64 2.06 -33.07
CA THR A 31 4.07 0.88 -32.38
C THR A 31 4.74 -0.43 -32.84
N ASN A 32 5.05 -0.56 -34.13
CA ASN A 32 5.72 -1.74 -34.68
C ASN A 32 7.16 -1.85 -34.18
N LYS A 33 7.92 -0.75 -34.19
CA LYS A 33 9.30 -0.70 -33.64
C LYS A 33 9.34 -1.12 -32.16
N ARG A 34 8.40 -0.60 -31.36
CA ARG A 34 8.28 -0.98 -29.94
C ARG A 34 7.92 -2.47 -29.76
N GLN A 35 7.07 -3.02 -30.63
CA GLN A 35 6.73 -4.44 -30.63
C GLN A 35 7.94 -5.31 -30.99
N GLU A 36 8.74 -4.88 -31.97
CA GLU A 36 9.98 -5.56 -32.39
C GLU A 36 11.06 -5.54 -31.31
N GLU A 37 11.27 -4.41 -30.63
CA GLU A 37 12.17 -4.31 -29.48
C GLU A 37 11.73 -5.21 -28.32
N PHE A 38 10.41 -5.25 -28.03
CA PHE A 38 9.87 -6.15 -27.02
C PHE A 38 10.09 -7.64 -27.38
N ASN A 39 9.95 -7.99 -28.66
CA ASN A 39 10.20 -9.35 -29.14
C ASN A 39 11.69 -9.73 -29.10
N LYS A 40 12.61 -8.80 -29.40
CA LYS A 40 14.07 -9.01 -29.29
C LYS A 40 14.52 -9.28 -27.86
N ASN A 41 13.87 -8.64 -26.88
CA ASN A 41 14.16 -8.84 -25.45
C ASN A 41 13.59 -10.15 -24.88
N ARG A 42 12.83 -10.91 -25.65
CA ARG A 42 12.27 -12.22 -25.25
C ARG A 42 13.11 -13.37 -25.83
N LYS A 43 14.41 -13.40 -25.56
CA LYS A 43 15.26 -14.56 -25.87
C LYS A 43 14.78 -15.77 -25.06
N GLY A 44 14.37 -16.85 -25.75
CA GLY A 44 13.99 -18.13 -25.13
C GLY A 44 12.57 -18.64 -25.42
N LEU A 45 11.78 -17.94 -26.24
CA LEU A 45 10.54 -18.50 -26.77
C LEU A 45 10.73 -18.83 -28.25
N GLU A 46 11.20 -20.03 -28.57
CA GLU A 46 11.07 -20.56 -29.92
C GLU A 46 9.58 -20.63 -30.26
N VAL A 47 9.15 -19.68 -31.06
CA VAL A 47 7.76 -19.56 -31.50
C VAL A 47 7.58 -20.61 -32.60
N ASN A 48 7.10 -21.81 -32.22
CA ASN A 48 6.30 -22.60 -33.13
C ASN A 48 5.23 -21.65 -33.71
N LYS A 49 5.34 -21.35 -35.02
CA LYS A 49 4.58 -20.31 -35.74
C LYS A 49 3.08 -20.59 -35.78
N GLU A 50 2.67 -21.75 -35.29
CA GLU A 50 1.28 -22.10 -35.04
C GLU A 50 0.81 -21.39 -33.76
N LYS A 51 0.05 -20.32 -33.94
CA LYS A 51 -0.72 -19.72 -32.85
C LYS A 51 -1.57 -20.83 -32.25
N LYS A 52 -1.25 -21.26 -31.03
CA LYS A 52 -2.09 -22.20 -30.28
C LYS A 52 -3.53 -21.70 -30.35
N PRO A 53 -4.50 -22.52 -30.79
CA PRO A 53 -5.87 -22.09 -30.92
C PRO A 53 -6.36 -21.52 -29.58
N PHE A 54 -6.99 -20.34 -29.63
CA PHE A 54 -7.44 -19.66 -28.43
C PHE A 54 -8.60 -20.44 -27.80
N ASP A 55 -8.34 -21.03 -26.63
CA ASP A 55 -9.39 -21.68 -25.86
C ASP A 55 -10.33 -20.64 -25.23
N LYS A 56 -11.45 -20.39 -25.92
CA LYS A 56 -12.53 -19.50 -25.48
C LYS A 56 -13.18 -19.97 -24.17
N LYS A 57 -13.17 -21.28 -23.86
CA LYS A 57 -13.75 -21.83 -22.63
C LYS A 57 -12.84 -21.53 -21.44
N ALA A 58 -11.54 -21.82 -21.57
CA ALA A 58 -10.55 -21.45 -20.56
C ALA A 58 -10.52 -19.94 -20.32
N TYR A 59 -10.60 -19.12 -21.37
CA TYR A 59 -10.68 -17.67 -21.23
C TYR A 59 -11.92 -17.23 -20.44
N ARG A 60 -13.11 -17.76 -20.74
CA ARG A 60 -14.33 -17.42 -20.02
C ARG A 60 -14.26 -17.82 -18.55
N LEU A 61 -13.73 -19.00 -18.24
CA LEU A 61 -13.47 -19.43 -16.86
C LEU A 61 -12.49 -18.47 -16.18
N LYS A 62 -11.39 -18.13 -16.82
CA LYS A 62 -10.39 -17.17 -16.30
C LYS A 62 -10.97 -15.77 -16.06
N LYS A 63 -11.85 -15.30 -16.95
CA LYS A 63 -12.38 -13.92 -16.90
C LYS A 63 -13.55 -13.77 -15.94
N TYR A 64 -14.43 -14.77 -15.85
CA TYR A 64 -15.70 -14.68 -15.12
C TYR A 64 -15.79 -15.58 -13.90
N SER A 65 -14.92 -16.59 -13.74
CA SER A 65 -14.92 -17.41 -12.52
C SER A 65 -14.53 -16.57 -11.31
N LYS A 66 -15.41 -16.53 -10.32
CA LYS A 66 -15.15 -15.88 -9.03
C LYS A 66 -13.94 -16.52 -8.33
N LYS A 67 -13.82 -17.85 -8.39
CA LYS A 67 -12.68 -18.60 -7.82
C LYS A 67 -11.36 -18.12 -8.42
N TYR A 68 -11.31 -17.99 -9.75
CA TYR A 68 -10.10 -17.53 -10.43
C TYR A 68 -9.73 -16.08 -10.07
N LYS A 69 -10.72 -15.20 -9.93
CA LYS A 69 -10.47 -13.81 -9.49
C LYS A 69 -9.94 -13.74 -8.05
N LEU A 70 -10.46 -14.59 -7.15
CA LEU A 70 -9.99 -14.68 -5.77
C LEU A 70 -8.55 -15.19 -5.73
N GLU A 71 -8.26 -16.25 -6.48
CA GLU A 71 -6.91 -16.82 -6.60
C GLU A 71 -5.90 -15.80 -7.15
N GLN A 72 -6.25 -15.07 -8.22
CA GLN A 72 -5.41 -13.97 -8.73
C GLN A 72 -5.17 -12.87 -7.69
N TRP A 73 -6.17 -12.54 -6.89
CA TRP A 73 -6.03 -11.56 -5.81
C TRP A 73 -5.12 -12.06 -4.69
N GLU A 74 -5.25 -13.33 -4.30
CA GLU A 74 -4.37 -13.97 -3.33
C GLU A 74 -2.92 -14.07 -3.83
N GLU A 75 -2.71 -14.44 -5.10
CA GLU A 75 -1.39 -14.45 -5.72
C GLU A 75 -0.74 -13.06 -5.72
N GLN A 76 -1.49 -12.01 -6.09
CA GLN A 76 -0.99 -10.64 -6.03
C GLN A 76 -0.64 -10.23 -4.61
N ARG A 77 -1.46 -10.60 -3.63
CA ARG A 77 -1.19 -10.35 -2.20
C ARG A 77 0.07 -11.07 -1.72
N LYS A 78 0.25 -12.36 -2.07
CA LYS A 78 1.45 -13.15 -1.75
C LYS A 78 2.70 -12.52 -2.38
N LYS A 79 2.64 -12.13 -3.65
CA LYS A 79 3.74 -11.43 -4.33
C LYS A 79 4.08 -10.10 -3.65
N ARG A 80 3.07 -9.35 -3.20
CA ARG A 80 3.30 -8.10 -2.45
C ARG A 80 4.02 -8.39 -1.13
N LEU A 81 3.54 -9.36 -0.36
CA LEU A 81 4.16 -9.76 0.91
C LEU A 81 5.62 -10.18 0.72
N LEU A 82 5.89 -10.99 -0.30
CA LEU A 82 7.25 -11.40 -0.64
C LEU A 82 8.15 -10.21 -1.03
N ARG A 83 7.61 -9.22 -1.76
CA ARG A 83 8.34 -7.98 -2.10
C ARG A 83 8.63 -7.12 -0.87
N GLU A 84 7.67 -6.95 0.03
CA GLU A 84 7.89 -6.23 1.29
C GLU A 84 8.97 -6.95 2.11
N TYR A 85 8.88 -8.27 2.28
CA TYR A 85 9.89 -9.05 2.98
C TYR A 85 11.30 -8.91 2.37
N GLN A 86 11.42 -9.01 1.04
CA GLN A 86 12.70 -8.79 0.36
C GLN A 86 13.21 -7.36 0.50
N LYS A 87 12.31 -6.38 0.55
CA LYS A 87 12.65 -4.97 0.73
C LYS A 87 13.13 -4.73 2.16
N ASP A 88 12.50 -5.33 3.15
CA ASP A 88 12.90 -5.26 4.56
C ASP A 88 14.29 -5.88 4.75
N ILE A 89 14.57 -7.05 4.14
CA ILE A 89 15.91 -7.66 4.14
C ILE A 89 16.96 -6.71 3.53
N LYS A 90 16.63 -6.04 2.43
CA LYS A 90 17.56 -5.13 1.75
C LYS A 90 17.82 -3.83 2.53
N ASN A 91 16.83 -3.39 3.30
CA ASN A 91 16.90 -2.15 4.06
C ASN A 91 17.40 -2.36 5.49
N ASP A 92 17.50 -3.61 5.96
CA ASP A 92 18.03 -3.92 7.28
C ASP A 92 19.53 -3.59 7.34
N PRO A 93 19.95 -2.59 8.15
CA PRO A 93 21.34 -2.18 8.24
C PRO A 93 22.25 -3.28 8.82
N THR A 94 21.68 -4.31 9.47
CA THR A 94 22.47 -5.44 9.99
C THR A 94 22.98 -6.37 8.88
N ILE A 95 22.26 -6.48 7.76
CA ILE A 95 22.58 -7.36 6.62
C ILE A 95 23.56 -6.70 5.63
N GLY A 96 23.69 -5.36 5.65
CA GLY A 96 24.63 -4.61 4.82
C GLY A 96 26.09 -4.61 5.27
N SER A 97 26.41 -5.14 6.46
CA SER A 97 27.78 -5.09 7.01
C SER A 97 28.64 -6.33 6.74
N TYR A 98 28.04 -7.44 6.31
CA TYR A 98 28.79 -8.66 6.01
C TYR A 98 29.03 -8.79 4.50
N LYS A 99 30.12 -8.17 4.03
CA LYS A 99 30.80 -8.63 2.81
C LYS A 99 31.50 -9.94 3.19
N ALA A 100 31.18 -11.04 2.52
CA ALA A 100 31.95 -12.27 2.70
C ALA A 100 33.41 -11.96 2.33
N LYS A 101 34.29 -11.88 3.33
CA LYS A 101 35.73 -11.81 3.10
C LYS A 101 36.13 -13.09 2.37
N THR A 102 36.60 -12.96 1.15
CA THR A 102 37.36 -14.02 0.50
C THR A 102 38.64 -14.20 1.31
N PHE A 103 39.03 -15.44 1.55
CA PHE A 103 40.11 -15.84 2.46
C PHE A 103 41.50 -15.25 2.08
N ASP A 104 41.64 -14.65 0.90
CA ASP A 104 42.92 -14.18 0.35
C ASP A 104 43.19 -12.67 0.52
N GLU A 105 42.32 -11.88 1.17
CA GLU A 105 42.61 -10.46 1.47
C GLU A 105 43.15 -10.28 2.90
N ASP A 106 44.33 -10.84 3.15
CA ASP A 106 45.22 -10.40 4.25
C ASP A 106 46.40 -9.62 3.64
N THR A 107 46.11 -8.43 3.09
CA THR A 107 47.15 -7.41 2.90
C THR A 107 47.47 -6.81 4.26
N THR A 108 48.57 -7.28 4.83
CA THR A 108 49.20 -6.78 6.05
C THR A 108 49.82 -5.40 5.79
N ASP A 109 49.06 -4.32 5.97
CA ASP A 109 49.64 -2.98 6.02
C ASP A 109 50.25 -2.71 7.40
N ALA A 110 51.56 -2.98 7.49
CA ALA A 110 52.40 -2.79 8.65
C ALA A 110 52.77 -1.31 8.95
N SER A 111 51.93 -0.31 8.64
CA SER A 111 52.35 1.10 8.71
C SER A 111 51.41 2.12 9.38
N GLN A 112 50.29 1.73 9.98
CA GLN A 112 49.45 2.68 10.72
C GLN A 112 49.31 2.31 12.19
N THR A 113 49.83 3.21 13.01
CA THR A 113 49.66 3.35 14.46
C THR A 113 48.31 2.82 14.96
N VAL A 114 48.32 1.58 15.43
CA VAL A 114 47.20 0.97 16.14
C VAL A 114 47.11 1.63 17.52
N GLY A 115 45.95 2.21 17.84
CA GLY A 115 45.51 2.26 19.25
C GLY A 115 45.48 3.62 19.95
N LYS A 116 45.32 4.77 19.26
CA LYS A 116 44.77 5.95 19.94
C LYS A 116 43.25 5.80 20.02
N TYR A 117 42.82 5.16 21.09
CA TYR A 117 41.42 5.01 21.49
C TYR A 117 40.62 6.29 21.28
N VAL A 118 39.54 6.17 20.50
CA VAL A 118 38.38 7.07 20.58
C VAL A 118 37.89 6.99 22.02
N ARG A 119 38.20 8.00 22.83
CA ARG A 119 37.68 8.11 24.19
C ARG A 119 36.18 8.30 24.10
N HIS A 120 35.42 7.35 24.62
CA HIS A 120 33.98 7.51 24.79
C HIS A 120 33.71 8.73 25.69
N PRO A 121 32.70 9.56 25.37
CA PRO A 121 32.40 10.79 26.12
C PRO A 121 32.13 10.54 27.62
N ASP A 122 31.74 9.32 28.00
CA ASP A 122 31.53 8.91 29.40
C ASP A 122 32.79 8.96 30.28
N LEU A 123 34.00 9.02 29.69
CA LEU A 123 35.26 9.14 30.42
C LEU A 123 35.63 10.60 30.77
N LEU A 124 35.01 11.60 30.13
CA LEU A 124 35.26 13.03 30.42
C LEU A 124 34.54 13.51 31.69
N GLU A 125 33.48 12.82 32.12
CA GLU A 125 32.73 13.19 33.32
C GLU A 125 33.39 12.68 34.61
N LYS A 126 34.27 11.66 34.53
CA LYS A 126 34.91 11.08 35.72
C LYS A 126 35.99 11.95 36.36
N GLU A 127 36.51 12.94 35.64
CA GLU A 127 37.57 13.82 36.13
C GLU A 127 37.00 15.11 36.76
N ASN A 128 35.75 15.48 36.46
CA ASN A 128 35.09 16.70 36.96
C ASN A 128 34.16 16.51 38.17
N VAL A 129 34.03 15.30 38.73
CA VAL A 129 33.06 14.98 39.81
C VAL A 129 33.70 14.91 41.21
N LYS A 130 35.00 15.23 41.35
CA LYS A 130 35.68 15.14 42.66
C LYS A 130 35.48 16.33 43.61
N GLU A 131 34.82 17.42 43.21
CA GLU A 131 34.77 18.65 44.04
C GLU A 131 33.36 19.19 44.36
N THR A 132 32.28 18.40 44.27
CA THR A 132 30.97 18.91 44.71
C THR A 132 30.08 17.82 45.29
N GLU A 133 30.35 17.46 46.54
CA GLU A 133 29.44 16.67 47.37
C GLU A 133 28.39 17.59 48.01
N GLN A 134 27.11 17.41 47.65
CA GLN A 134 25.91 17.54 48.50
C GLN A 134 24.61 17.40 47.68
N SER A 135 24.21 16.17 47.36
CA SER A 135 22.81 15.80 47.16
C SER A 135 22.64 14.29 47.36
N PRO A 136 21.53 13.80 47.96
CA PRO A 136 21.35 12.37 48.23
C PRO A 136 21.00 11.64 46.93
N THR A 137 22.01 11.20 46.19
CA THR A 137 21.82 10.42 44.98
C THR A 137 21.44 8.98 45.35
N ILE A 138 20.15 8.67 45.23
CA ILE A 138 19.63 7.29 45.30
C ILE A 138 20.38 6.47 44.24
N THR A 139 21.31 5.64 44.69
CA THR A 139 22.03 4.70 43.82
C THR A 139 21.01 3.70 43.29
N LYS A 140 20.59 3.88 42.03
CA LYS A 140 19.69 2.95 41.34
C LYS A 140 20.41 1.62 41.22
N VAL A 141 20.13 0.70 42.16
CA VAL A 141 20.57 -0.69 42.09
C VAL A 141 20.09 -1.22 40.74
N LYS A 142 21.04 -1.53 39.84
CA LYS A 142 20.74 -2.03 38.50
C LYS A 142 20.01 -3.35 38.68
N LYS A 143 18.73 -3.38 38.30
CA LYS A 143 17.91 -4.61 38.33
C LYS A 143 18.62 -5.70 37.52
N ASP A 144 18.58 -6.94 38.03
CA ASP A 144 19.10 -8.12 37.36
C ASP A 144 18.62 -8.15 35.88
N PRO A 145 19.53 -8.32 34.91
CA PRO A 145 19.18 -8.49 33.50
C PRO A 145 18.02 -9.47 33.26
N TYR A 146 17.93 -10.54 34.03
CA TYR A 146 16.85 -11.52 33.93
C TYR A 146 15.47 -10.91 34.29
N HIS A 147 15.40 -10.13 35.37
CA HIS A 147 14.17 -9.43 35.76
C HIS A 147 13.76 -8.39 34.72
N LYS A 148 14.73 -7.66 34.16
CA LYS A 148 14.47 -6.70 33.07
C LYS A 148 13.90 -7.41 31.83
N ALA A 149 14.44 -8.57 31.46
CA ALA A 149 13.94 -9.36 30.33
C ALA A 149 12.51 -9.87 30.57
N LYS A 150 12.21 -10.34 31.79
CA LYS A 150 10.86 -10.81 32.17
C LYS A 150 9.82 -9.68 32.14
N GLU A 151 10.17 -8.49 32.64
CA GLU A 151 9.30 -7.30 32.54
C GLU A 151 9.01 -6.94 31.08
N GLN A 152 10.03 -6.92 30.20
CA GLN A 152 9.87 -6.63 28.78
C GLN A 152 8.99 -7.65 28.07
N PHE A 153 9.17 -8.94 28.35
CA PHE A 153 8.32 -10.00 27.80
C PHE A 153 6.85 -9.80 28.16
N ASN A 154 6.57 -9.48 29.43
CA ASN A 154 5.21 -9.23 29.89
C ASN A 154 4.59 -8.00 29.20
N LYS A 155 5.37 -6.91 29.03
CA LYS A 155 4.93 -5.72 28.30
C LYS A 155 4.57 -6.03 26.85
N VAL A 156 5.45 -6.72 26.13
CA VAL A 156 5.19 -7.12 24.73
C VAL A 156 3.95 -8.01 24.62
N LYS A 157 3.75 -8.91 25.58
CA LYS A 157 2.56 -9.77 25.65
C LYS A 157 1.28 -8.94 25.84
N GLN A 158 1.30 -7.96 26.74
CA GLN A 158 0.17 -7.05 27.00
C GLN A 158 -0.14 -6.18 25.78
N GLU A 159 0.87 -5.52 25.20
CA GLU A 159 0.69 -4.71 23.99
C GLU A 159 0.10 -5.51 22.83
N LYS A 160 0.49 -6.78 22.69
CA LYS A 160 -0.07 -7.65 21.66
C LYS A 160 -1.56 -7.94 21.91
N GLN A 161 -1.95 -8.16 23.15
CA GLN A 161 -3.35 -8.35 23.53
C GLN A 161 -4.17 -7.07 23.29
N GLU A 162 -3.65 -5.91 23.68
CA GLU A 162 -4.30 -4.61 23.46
C GLU A 162 -4.48 -4.31 21.97
N LYS A 163 -3.43 -4.53 21.15
CA LYS A 163 -3.52 -4.37 19.69
C LYS A 163 -4.58 -5.28 19.07
N GLN A 164 -4.71 -6.52 19.54
CA GLN A 164 -5.76 -7.44 19.07
C GLN A 164 -7.16 -6.93 19.44
N GLN A 165 -7.36 -6.50 20.68
CA GLN A 165 -8.62 -5.94 21.15
C GLN A 165 -9.01 -4.67 20.38
N GLU A 166 -8.05 -3.79 20.11
CA GLU A 166 -8.28 -2.55 19.35
C GLU A 166 -8.71 -2.85 17.91
N ILE A 167 -8.04 -3.79 17.24
CA ILE A 167 -8.41 -4.24 15.89
C ILE A 167 -9.83 -4.83 15.88
N GLU A 168 -10.19 -5.62 16.89
CA GLU A 168 -11.54 -6.16 17.02
C GLU A 168 -12.59 -5.07 17.24
N ARG A 169 -12.30 -4.07 18.07
CA ARG A 169 -13.18 -2.91 18.30
C ARG A 169 -13.41 -2.14 17.00
N ILE A 170 -12.34 -1.76 16.30
CA ILE A 170 -12.42 -1.06 15.00
C ILE A 170 -13.24 -1.87 13.98
N LYS A 171 -13.04 -3.20 13.95
CA LYS A 171 -13.80 -4.08 13.05
C LYS A 171 -15.29 -4.10 13.40
N LYS A 172 -15.64 -4.19 14.69
CA LYS A 172 -17.03 -4.15 15.16
C LYS A 172 -17.70 -2.82 14.82
N GLU A 173 -17.05 -1.69 15.09
CA GLU A 173 -17.57 -0.37 14.74
C GLU A 173 -17.81 -0.21 13.23
N LYS A 174 -16.86 -0.68 12.42
CA LYS A 174 -17.00 -0.66 10.96
C LYS A 174 -18.18 -1.53 10.50
N MET A 175 -18.37 -2.69 11.11
CA MET A 175 -19.52 -3.56 10.81
C MET A 175 -20.84 -2.90 11.20
N GLN A 176 -20.92 -2.33 12.40
CA GLN A 176 -22.11 -1.62 12.90
C GLN A 176 -22.47 -0.43 11.98
N LYS A 177 -21.51 0.43 11.63
CA LYS A 177 -21.75 1.54 10.68
C LYS A 177 -22.27 1.05 9.32
N LEU A 178 -21.76 -0.08 8.84
CA LEU A 178 -22.19 -0.67 7.58
C LEU A 178 -23.61 -1.24 7.66
N GLU A 179 -23.97 -1.88 8.77
CA GLU A 179 -25.32 -2.37 9.05
C GLU A 179 -26.33 -1.22 9.16
N GLU A 180 -25.98 -0.16 9.88
CA GLU A 180 -26.81 1.04 9.97
C GLU A 180 -27.06 1.68 8.60
N TYR A 181 -26.01 1.80 7.78
CA TYR A 181 -26.15 2.30 6.41
C TYR A 181 -27.09 1.42 5.58
N LYS A 182 -26.93 0.09 5.66
CA LYS A 182 -27.82 -0.86 4.97
C LYS A 182 -29.26 -0.73 5.45
N LYS A 183 -29.48 -0.59 6.77
CA LYS A 183 -30.81 -0.40 7.38
C LYS A 183 -31.45 0.88 6.87
N LYS A 184 -30.75 2.02 6.97
CA LYS A 184 -31.21 3.33 6.45
C LYS A 184 -31.53 3.27 4.96
N LYS A 185 -30.67 2.61 4.16
CA LYS A 185 -30.90 2.42 2.72
C LYS A 185 -32.17 1.60 2.45
N ASN A 186 -32.36 0.51 3.18
CA ASN A 186 -33.54 -0.36 3.03
C ASN A 186 -34.82 0.37 3.44
N ASP A 187 -34.81 1.06 4.58
CA ASP A 187 -35.97 1.82 5.06
C ASP A 187 -36.34 2.95 4.09
N ARG A 188 -35.33 3.65 3.55
CA ARG A 188 -35.54 4.64 2.49
C ARG A 188 -36.12 4.01 1.22
N PHE A 189 -35.61 2.86 0.81
CA PHE A 189 -36.16 2.13 -0.34
C PHE A 189 -37.62 1.74 -0.11
N LYS A 190 -37.95 1.15 1.05
CA LYS A 190 -39.33 0.81 1.44
C LYS A 190 -40.26 2.02 1.40
N LYS A 191 -39.82 3.20 1.87
CA LYS A 191 -40.61 4.44 1.77
C LYS A 191 -40.85 4.84 0.31
N LEU A 192 -39.83 4.77 -0.54
CA LEU A 192 -39.89 5.24 -1.94
C LEU A 192 -40.59 4.25 -2.90
N SER A 193 -40.54 2.95 -2.59
CA SER A 193 -41.07 1.88 -3.43
C SER A 193 -42.57 1.61 -3.21
N LYS A 194 -43.15 2.14 -2.14
CA LYS A 194 -44.59 2.03 -1.85
C LYS A 194 -45.43 2.63 -2.98
N LYS A 195 -46.44 1.88 -3.41
CA LYS A 195 -47.41 2.27 -4.45
C LYS A 195 -48.84 2.11 -3.94
N THR A 196 -49.75 2.90 -4.47
CA THR A 196 -51.20 2.79 -4.25
C THR A 196 -51.77 1.60 -5.01
N LYS A 197 -53.04 1.25 -4.75
CA LYS A 197 -53.74 0.17 -5.48
C LYS A 197 -53.74 0.38 -7.01
N LYS A 198 -53.71 1.64 -7.47
CA LYS A 198 -53.63 2.02 -8.89
C LYS A 198 -52.18 2.08 -9.43
N GLY A 199 -51.19 1.59 -8.67
CA GLY A 199 -49.79 1.55 -9.08
C GLY A 199 -49.04 2.88 -9.01
N GLN A 200 -49.71 3.97 -8.64
CA GLN A 200 -49.08 5.27 -8.46
C GLN A 200 -48.20 5.27 -7.20
N PRO A 201 -47.08 6.01 -7.18
CA PRO A 201 -46.26 6.10 -5.99
C PRO A 201 -47.00 6.80 -4.84
N VAL A 202 -46.82 6.29 -3.61
CA VAL A 202 -47.36 6.95 -2.41
C VAL A 202 -46.55 8.23 -2.13
N MET A 203 -47.22 9.38 -2.10
CA MET A 203 -46.56 10.69 -2.00
C MET A 203 -46.10 11.05 -0.58
N THR A 204 -46.77 10.58 0.47
CA THR A 204 -46.47 10.95 1.86
C THR A 204 -45.00 10.76 2.24
N GLY A 205 -44.47 9.54 2.08
CA GLY A 205 -43.06 9.24 2.39
C GLY A 205 -42.04 9.90 1.46
N ARG A 206 -42.45 10.29 0.24
CA ARG A 206 -41.58 11.05 -0.70
C ARG A 206 -41.47 12.50 -0.29
N LEU A 207 -42.58 13.10 0.13
CA LEU A 207 -42.64 14.47 0.63
C LEU A 207 -41.85 14.62 1.94
N GLU A 208 -41.93 13.65 2.86
CA GLU A 208 -41.07 13.62 4.07
C GLU A 208 -39.58 13.70 3.72
N LEU A 209 -39.12 12.85 2.78
CA LEU A 209 -37.72 12.83 2.36
C LEU A 209 -37.29 14.12 1.64
N LEU A 210 -38.22 14.78 0.95
CA LEU A 210 -37.96 16.07 0.31
C LEU A 210 -37.84 17.18 1.35
N LEU A 211 -38.75 17.21 2.33
CA LEU A 211 -38.72 18.14 3.44
C LEU A 211 -37.43 18.02 4.25
N GLU A 212 -37.03 16.78 4.59
CA GLU A 212 -35.78 16.50 5.30
C GLU A 212 -34.55 17.03 4.53
N LYS A 213 -34.55 16.91 3.19
CA LYS A 213 -33.47 17.48 2.36
C LYS A 213 -33.46 19.00 2.40
N ILE A 214 -34.62 19.64 2.28
CA ILE A 214 -34.73 21.10 2.32
C ILE A 214 -34.28 21.65 3.67
N GLN A 215 -34.67 20.98 4.77
CA GLN A 215 -34.24 21.34 6.12
C GLN A 215 -32.74 21.15 6.35
N LYS A 216 -32.12 20.12 5.76
CA LYS A 216 -30.66 19.89 5.83
C LYS A 216 -29.84 20.87 4.99
N THR A 217 -30.43 21.45 3.95
CA THR A 217 -29.75 22.43 3.09
C THR A 217 -29.90 23.86 3.58
N LYS A 218 -30.83 24.12 4.51
CA LYS A 218 -30.89 25.37 5.27
C LYS A 218 -29.88 25.33 6.40
#